data_AF-M1F525-F1
#
_entry.id   AF-M1F525-F1
#
_cell.length_a   1.000
_cell.length_b   1.000
_cell.length_c   1.000
_cell.angle_alpha   90.00
_cell.angle_beta   90.00
_cell.angle_gamma   90.00
#
_symmetry.space_group_name_H-M   'P 1'
#
loop_
_entity.id
_entity.type
_entity.pdbx_description
1 polymer ?
#
loop_
_entity_poly.entity_id
_entity_poly.type
_entity_poly.pdbx_seq_one_letter_code
_entity_poly.pdbx_strand_id
1 'polypeptide(L)'
;RGCPRGASYSWYIYSANRFKYPKVRKPLLKLWREARKQYDNPVDAWGSIVEDPVKANSYKTIRGLGGFVRSSWDEVNEIIASANVYTVKEHGPDRVVGFSPIPAMSMVSYAAGSRYLSLMGGVCLSFYDGYCDLPPASPMTWGEQTDV
;
A
#
# COMPACT_ATOMS: atom_id res chain seq x y z
N ARG A 1 0.26 -30.75 2.60
CA ARG A 1 0.03 -30.45 4.03
C ARG A 1 1.30 -29.81 4.59
N GLY A 2 1.72 -30.00 5.85
CA GLY A 2 2.82 -29.24 6.47
C GLY A 2 4.14 -29.23 5.69
N CYS A 3 4.96 -28.20 5.93
CA CYS A 3 6.31 -28.05 5.37
C CYS A 3 7.20 -27.31 6.41
N PRO A 4 8.54 -27.37 6.31
CA PRO A 4 9.43 -26.74 7.30
C PRO A 4 9.25 -25.23 7.42
N ARG A 5 8.77 -24.56 6.37
CA ARG A 5 8.48 -23.11 6.38
C ARG A 5 7.26 -22.80 7.25
N GLY A 6 6.22 -23.63 7.16
CA GLY A 6 5.04 -23.49 8.02
C GLY A 6 5.34 -23.83 9.48
N ALA A 7 6.21 -24.82 9.72
CA ALA A 7 6.60 -25.24 11.06
C ALA A 7 7.35 -24.15 11.86
N SER A 8 8.04 -23.23 11.20
CA SER A 8 8.78 -22.14 11.84
C SER A 8 8.01 -20.82 11.95
N TYR A 9 6.77 -20.75 11.46
CA TYR A 9 6.02 -19.48 11.38
C TYR A 9 5.74 -18.85 12.76
N SER A 10 5.65 -19.66 13.82
CA SER A 10 5.44 -19.17 15.20
C SER A 10 6.53 -18.19 15.67
N TRP A 11 7.73 -18.26 15.09
CA TRP A 11 8.82 -17.34 15.37
C TRP A 11 8.41 -15.87 15.17
N TYR A 12 7.59 -15.56 14.16
CA TYR A 12 7.22 -14.18 13.82
C TYR A 12 6.37 -13.47 14.86
N ILE A 13 5.68 -14.20 15.75
CA ILE A 13 4.69 -13.60 16.65
C ILE A 13 5.36 -12.62 17.62
N TYR A 14 6.50 -13.01 18.19
CA TYR A 14 7.23 -12.24 19.20
C TYR A 14 8.71 -12.00 18.86
N SER A 15 9.15 -12.30 17.64
CA SER A 15 10.54 -12.05 17.24
C SER A 15 10.90 -10.56 17.30
N ALA A 16 12.20 -10.29 17.35
CA ALA A 16 12.74 -8.93 17.31
C ALA A 16 12.33 -8.15 16.05
N ASN A 17 11.87 -8.83 14.99
CA ASN A 17 11.48 -8.23 13.72
C ASN A 17 9.96 -7.97 13.59
N ARG A 18 9.17 -8.23 14.63
CA ARG A 18 7.72 -8.01 14.60
C ARG A 18 7.38 -6.51 14.50
N PHE A 19 6.53 -6.15 13.54
CA PHE A 19 5.90 -4.82 13.50
C PHE A 19 4.83 -4.72 14.59
N LYS A 20 5.02 -3.77 15.53
CA LYS A 20 4.15 -3.55 16.69
C LYS A 20 3.28 -2.30 16.58
N TYR A 21 3.73 -1.30 15.83
CA TYR A 21 3.10 0.02 15.73
C TYR A 21 3.13 0.51 14.29
N PRO A 22 2.21 1.39 13.89
CA PRO A 22 2.34 2.11 12.62
C PRO A 22 3.63 2.95 12.64
N LYS A 23 4.34 2.92 11.52
CA LYS A 23 5.61 3.61 11.34
C LYS A 23 5.53 4.50 10.12
N VAL A 24 6.00 5.73 10.25
CA VAL A 24 6.10 6.70 9.16
C VAL A 24 7.54 7.19 9.05
N ARG A 25 7.96 7.58 7.87
CA ARG A 25 9.30 8.16 7.66
C ARG A 25 9.37 9.54 8.33
N LYS A 26 10.41 9.80 9.13
CA LYS A 26 10.53 11.04 9.92
C LYS A 26 10.38 12.34 9.10
N PRO A 27 11.07 12.54 7.96
CA PRO A 27 10.84 13.71 7.10
C PRO A 27 9.40 13.91 6.64
N LEU A 28 8.71 12.85 6.19
CA LEU A 28 7.31 12.96 5.79
C LEU A 28 6.42 13.36 6.98
N LEU A 29 6.63 12.74 8.14
CA LEU A 29 5.82 13.02 9.32
C LEU A 29 6.04 14.45 9.85
N LYS A 30 7.27 14.97 9.74
CA LYS A 30 7.59 16.36 10.07
C LYS A 30 6.80 17.31 9.15
N LEU A 31 6.89 17.11 7.84
CA LEU A 31 6.16 17.92 6.86
C LEU A 31 4.65 17.85 7.06
N TRP A 32 4.12 16.65 7.32
CA TRP A 32 2.70 16.44 7.60
C TRP A 32 2.22 17.27 8.80
N ARG A 33 2.91 17.17 9.94
CA ARG A 33 2.55 17.91 11.15
C ARG A 33 2.72 19.42 11.01
N GLU A 34 3.69 19.87 10.21
CA GLU A 34 3.86 21.29 9.89
C GLU A 34 2.71 21.79 9.00
N ALA A 35 2.32 21.02 7.98
CA ALA A 35 1.19 21.35 7.11
C ALA A 35 -0.15 21.34 7.88
N ARG A 36 -0.38 20.37 8.77
CA ARG A 36 -1.60 20.31 9.59
C ARG A 36 -1.76 21.47 10.59
N LYS A 37 -0.70 22.25 10.85
CA LYS A 37 -0.79 23.50 11.62
C LYS A 37 -1.23 24.70 10.77
N GLN A 38 -1.07 24.61 9.45
CA GLN A 38 -1.35 25.69 8.51
C GLN A 38 -2.69 25.48 7.79
N TYR A 39 -3.11 24.23 7.60
CA TYR A 39 -4.31 23.85 6.87
C TYR A 39 -5.24 23.04 7.76
N ASP A 40 -6.48 23.52 7.94
CA ASP A 40 -7.53 22.83 8.69
C ASP A 40 -8.02 21.57 7.94
N ASN A 41 -8.10 21.65 6.61
CA ASN A 41 -8.43 20.51 5.76
C ASN A 41 -7.18 19.64 5.50
N PRO A 42 -7.20 18.35 5.86
CA PRO A 42 -6.03 17.48 5.70
C PRO A 42 -5.72 17.16 4.22
N VAL A 43 -6.69 17.28 3.31
CA VAL A 43 -6.47 17.11 1.86
C VAL A 43 -5.62 18.26 1.30
N ASP A 44 -5.91 19.49 1.70
CA ASP A 44 -5.15 20.68 1.30
C ASP A 44 -3.75 20.65 1.93
N ALA A 45 -3.64 20.16 3.18
CA ALA A 45 -2.36 19.92 3.84
C ALA A 45 -1.48 18.96 3.01
N TRP A 46 -2.06 17.87 2.51
CA TRP A 46 -1.35 16.92 1.64
C TRP A 46 -0.91 17.59 0.32
N GLY A 47 -1.81 18.32 -0.34
CA GLY A 47 -1.51 19.09 -1.55
C GLY A 47 -0.27 19.97 -1.38
N SER A 48 -0.21 20.74 -0.30
CA SER A 48 0.92 21.63 0.03
C SER A 48 2.29 20.95 0.17
N ILE A 49 2.31 19.63 0.35
CA ILE A 49 3.52 18.81 0.48
C ILE A 49 3.90 18.20 -0.88
N VAL A 50 2.93 17.68 -1.62
CA VAL A 50 3.19 16.94 -2.87
C VAL A 50 3.37 17.83 -4.08
N GLU A 51 2.76 19.02 -4.09
CA GLU A 51 2.91 20.02 -5.15
C GLU A 51 4.25 20.76 -5.07
N ASP A 52 4.83 20.86 -3.88
CA ASP A 52 6.16 21.44 -3.69
C ASP A 52 7.25 20.41 -4.03
N PRO A 53 8.01 20.59 -5.13
CA PRO A 53 9.00 19.61 -5.56
C PRO A 53 10.15 19.45 -4.56
N VAL A 54 10.49 20.48 -3.78
CA VAL A 54 11.54 20.44 -2.76
C VAL A 54 11.07 19.58 -1.59
N LYS A 55 9.85 19.82 -1.08
CA LYS A 55 9.26 18.99 -0.02
C LYS A 55 9.08 17.56 -0.48
N ALA A 56 8.52 17.34 -1.67
CA ALA A 56 8.29 16.02 -2.23
C ALA A 56 9.59 15.23 -2.39
N ASN A 57 10.64 15.86 -2.90
CA ASN A 57 11.96 15.24 -3.03
C ASN A 57 12.53 14.84 -1.65
N SER A 58 12.42 15.71 -0.65
CA SER A 58 13.04 15.52 0.66
C SER A 58 12.69 14.22 1.38
N TYR A 59 11.47 13.69 1.20
CA TYR A 59 11.06 12.42 1.80
C TYR A 59 11.12 11.23 0.81
N LYS A 60 11.11 11.49 -0.50
CA LYS A 60 11.17 10.44 -1.54
C LYS A 60 12.58 9.89 -1.72
N THR A 61 13.61 10.74 -1.72
CA THR A 61 15.01 10.31 -1.95
C THR A 61 15.61 9.49 -0.82
N ILE A 62 15.05 9.59 0.38
CA ILE A 62 15.51 8.83 1.55
C ILE A 62 14.72 7.53 1.79
N ARG A 63 13.94 7.06 0.80
CA ARG A 63 13.26 5.76 0.86
C ARG A 63 14.31 4.64 0.86
N GLY A 64 14.24 3.76 1.86
CA GLY A 64 15.21 2.67 2.06
C GLY A 64 16.36 3.00 3.03
N LEU A 65 16.52 4.27 3.43
CA LEU A 65 17.67 4.73 4.24
C LEU A 65 17.38 4.85 5.75
N GLY A 66 16.47 4.04 6.31
CA GLY A 66 16.13 4.09 7.74
C GLY A 66 15.41 5.37 8.20
N GLY A 67 15.33 5.63 9.51
CA GLY A 67 14.63 6.82 10.04
C GLY A 67 13.10 6.71 10.12
N PHE A 68 12.59 5.49 10.38
CA PHE A 68 11.19 5.30 10.75
C PHE A 68 10.95 5.77 12.19
N VAL A 69 9.84 6.46 12.39
CA VAL A 69 9.34 6.85 13.72
C VAL A 69 7.97 6.23 13.95
N ARG A 70 7.67 5.95 15.22
CA ARG A 70 6.35 5.48 15.64
C ARG A 70 5.31 6.57 15.41
N SER A 71 4.14 6.18 14.94
CA SER A 71 2.95 7.02 14.77
C SER A 71 1.73 6.37 15.45
N SER A 72 0.53 6.90 15.23
CA SER A 72 -0.77 6.33 15.65
C SER A 72 -1.59 5.90 14.44
N TRP A 73 -2.62 5.08 14.67
CA TRP A 73 -3.55 4.69 13.61
C TRP A 73 -4.30 5.90 13.04
N ASP A 74 -4.75 6.81 13.89
CA ASP A 74 -5.47 8.02 13.45
C ASP A 74 -4.61 8.88 12.52
N GLU A 75 -3.33 9.10 12.88
CA GLU A 75 -2.42 9.93 12.08
C GLU A 75 -2.12 9.29 10.72
N VAL A 76 -1.87 7.97 10.66
CA VAL A 76 -1.60 7.31 9.36
C VAL A 76 -2.85 7.16 8.50
N ASN A 77 -4.02 6.95 9.11
CA ASN A 77 -5.28 6.84 8.38
C ASN A 77 -5.66 8.20 7.75
N GLU A 78 -5.49 9.31 8.49
CA GLU A 78 -5.73 10.66 7.96
C GLU A 78 -4.78 10.96 6.78
N ILE A 79 -3.49 10.63 6.90
CA ILE A 79 -2.51 10.80 5.82
C ILE A 79 -2.92 10.00 4.58
N ILE A 80 -3.21 8.71 4.73
CA ILE A 80 -3.54 7.82 3.60
C ILE A 80 -4.84 8.27 2.92
N ALA A 81 -5.88 8.58 3.71
CA ALA A 81 -7.15 9.06 3.17
C ALA A 81 -6.98 10.39 2.42
N SER A 82 -6.23 11.33 2.99
CA SER A 82 -5.97 12.63 2.36
C SER A 82 -5.19 12.49 1.06
N ALA A 83 -4.17 11.63 1.05
CA ALA A 83 -3.41 11.34 -0.15
C ALA A 83 -4.27 10.71 -1.25
N ASN A 84 -5.15 9.78 -0.89
CA ASN A 84 -6.06 9.14 -1.84
C ASN A 84 -7.10 10.13 -2.38
N VAL A 85 -7.76 10.91 -1.52
CA VAL A 85 -8.76 11.91 -1.95
C VAL A 85 -8.13 12.95 -2.86
N TYR A 86 -6.96 13.49 -2.49
CA TYR A 86 -6.22 14.44 -3.33
C TYR A 86 -5.91 13.83 -4.71
N THR A 87 -5.34 12.62 -4.73
CA THR A 87 -4.95 11.97 -5.99
C THR A 87 -6.16 11.69 -6.88
N VAL A 88 -7.24 11.16 -6.31
CA VAL A 88 -8.50 10.89 -7.03
C VAL A 88 -9.06 12.18 -7.64
N LYS A 89 -9.06 13.26 -6.86
CA LYS A 89 -9.62 14.55 -7.28
C LYS A 89 -8.79 15.20 -8.40
N GLU A 90 -7.48 15.25 -8.25
CA GLU A 90 -6.60 16.02 -9.16
C GLU A 90 -6.14 15.21 -10.38
N HIS A 91 -6.11 13.87 -10.28
CA HIS A 91 -5.52 13.01 -11.32
C HIS A 91 -6.41 11.85 -11.77
N GLY A 92 -7.53 11.62 -11.10
CA GLY A 92 -8.42 10.49 -11.35
C GLY A 92 -8.15 9.29 -10.44
N PRO A 93 -9.17 8.43 -10.22
CA PRO A 93 -9.09 7.34 -9.26
C PRO A 93 -8.13 6.23 -9.68
N ASP A 94 -7.89 6.06 -10.98
CA ASP A 94 -6.98 5.07 -11.55
C ASP A 94 -5.49 5.36 -11.27
N ARG A 95 -5.16 6.52 -10.69
CA ARG A 95 -3.82 6.83 -10.16
C ARG A 95 -3.59 6.27 -8.75
N VAL A 96 -4.61 5.70 -8.13
CA VAL A 96 -4.50 4.94 -6.88
C VAL A 96 -4.53 3.45 -7.21
N VAL A 97 -3.41 2.79 -6.97
CA VAL A 97 -3.21 1.38 -7.34
C VAL A 97 -2.91 0.52 -6.11
N GLY A 98 -3.38 -0.72 -6.13
CA GLY A 98 -3.06 -1.72 -5.12
C GLY A 98 -2.55 -3.01 -5.73
N PHE A 99 -1.60 -3.62 -5.03
CA PHE A 99 -1.05 -4.92 -5.37
C PHE A 99 -1.23 -5.87 -4.19
N SER A 100 -2.01 -6.93 -4.39
CA SER A 100 -2.19 -8.01 -3.44
C SER A 100 -2.36 -9.30 -4.25
N PRO A 101 -1.50 -10.31 -4.09
CA PRO A 101 -1.53 -11.51 -4.93
C PRO A 101 -2.34 -12.65 -4.28
N ILE A 102 -2.63 -13.69 -5.06
CA ILE A 102 -3.11 -15.02 -4.64
C ILE A 102 -4.23 -14.97 -3.57
N PRO A 103 -5.47 -14.60 -3.96
CA PRO A 103 -6.61 -14.56 -3.03
C PRO A 103 -6.90 -15.91 -2.37
N ALA A 104 -6.57 -17.03 -3.03
CA ALA A 104 -6.81 -18.38 -2.50
C ALA A 104 -6.11 -18.67 -1.16
N MET A 105 -5.00 -18.00 -0.85
CA MET A 105 -4.28 -18.21 0.41
C MET A 105 -4.95 -17.51 1.61
N SER A 106 -5.68 -16.41 1.38
CA SER A 106 -6.34 -15.63 2.44
C SER A 106 -7.42 -14.70 1.86
N MET A 107 -8.57 -15.27 1.48
CA MET A 107 -9.60 -14.61 0.65
C MET A 107 -10.04 -13.25 1.20
N VAL A 108 -10.36 -13.17 2.50
CA VAL A 108 -10.86 -11.93 3.13
C VAL A 108 -9.74 -10.90 3.28
N SER A 109 -8.51 -11.35 3.54
CA SER A 109 -7.34 -10.45 3.61
C SER A 109 -7.05 -9.79 2.27
N TYR A 110 -7.16 -10.55 1.17
CA TYR A 110 -7.13 -10.00 -0.19
C TYR A 110 -8.30 -9.04 -0.44
N ALA A 111 -9.52 -9.48 -0.11
CA ALA A 111 -10.75 -8.73 -0.36
C ALA A 111 -10.80 -7.38 0.37
N ALA A 112 -10.15 -7.25 1.52
CA ALA A 112 -10.13 -6.00 2.29
C ALA A 112 -9.56 -4.83 1.47
N GLY A 113 -8.41 -5.03 0.81
CA GLY A 113 -7.77 -3.99 -0.01
C GLY A 113 -8.46 -3.81 -1.36
N SER A 114 -8.79 -4.90 -2.05
CA SER A 114 -9.41 -4.83 -3.38
C SER A 114 -10.82 -4.23 -3.33
N ARG A 115 -11.62 -4.54 -2.30
CA ARG A 115 -12.92 -3.89 -2.10
C ARG A 115 -12.78 -2.39 -1.87
N TYR A 116 -11.83 -1.97 -1.02
CA TYR A 116 -11.58 -0.55 -0.78
C TYR A 116 -11.25 0.17 -2.09
N LEU A 117 -10.28 -0.33 -2.85
CA LEU A 117 -9.86 0.29 -4.11
C LEU A 117 -10.98 0.31 -5.16
N SER A 118 -11.64 -0.82 -5.39
CA SER A 118 -12.69 -0.91 -6.42
C SER A 118 -13.87 0.01 -6.13
N LEU A 119 -14.24 0.22 -4.86
CA LEU A 119 -15.33 1.14 -4.49
C LEU A 119 -15.02 2.61 -4.82
N MET A 120 -13.75 3.01 -4.74
CA MET A 120 -13.30 4.36 -5.10
C MET A 120 -12.81 4.47 -6.54
N GLY A 121 -12.85 3.38 -7.33
CA GLY A 121 -12.41 3.34 -8.73
C GLY A 121 -10.90 3.18 -8.93
N GLY A 122 -10.16 2.76 -7.89
CA GLY A 122 -8.73 2.46 -7.98
C GLY A 122 -8.43 1.15 -8.73
N VAL A 123 -7.18 0.97 -9.14
CA VAL A 123 -6.75 -0.19 -9.93
C VAL A 123 -6.25 -1.32 -9.03
N CYS A 124 -6.82 -2.51 -9.23
CA CYS A 124 -6.30 -3.76 -8.65
C CYS A 124 -5.37 -4.43 -9.67
N LEU A 125 -4.08 -4.49 -9.38
CA LEU A 125 -3.08 -5.09 -10.27
C LEU A 125 -3.20 -6.62 -10.29
N SER A 126 -2.99 -7.22 -11.47
CA SER A 126 -2.90 -8.67 -11.63
C SER A 126 -1.64 -9.24 -10.98
N PHE A 127 -1.61 -10.54 -10.74
CA PHE A 127 -0.47 -11.23 -10.13
C PHE A 127 0.00 -12.45 -10.91
N TYR A 128 -0.91 -13.20 -11.54
CA TYR A 128 -0.61 -14.54 -12.06
C TYR A 128 0.27 -14.49 -13.32
N ASP A 129 -0.06 -13.58 -14.23
CA ASP A 129 0.77 -13.14 -15.34
C ASP A 129 2.04 -12.41 -14.85
N GLY A 130 1.91 -11.51 -13.88
CA GLY A 130 3.03 -10.75 -13.32
C GLY A 130 4.10 -11.61 -12.64
N TYR A 131 3.73 -12.78 -12.12
CA TYR A 131 4.64 -13.78 -11.55
C TYR A 131 5.14 -14.81 -12.57
N CYS A 132 4.70 -14.73 -13.82
CA CYS A 132 4.90 -15.76 -14.84
C CYS A 132 4.36 -17.15 -14.43
N ASP A 133 3.38 -17.18 -13.54
CA ASP A 133 2.70 -18.42 -13.13
C ASP A 133 1.55 -18.76 -14.11
N LEU A 134 1.03 -17.78 -14.85
CA LEU A 134 0.07 -18.00 -15.95
C LEU A 134 0.77 -18.69 -17.12
N PRO A 135 0.42 -19.94 -17.47
CA PRO A 135 0.98 -20.59 -18.66
C PRO A 135 0.19 -20.14 -19.89
N PRO A 136 0.72 -19.28 -20.79
CA PRO A 136 -0.06 -18.73 -21.90
C PRO A 136 -0.57 -19.80 -22.86
N ALA A 137 0.08 -20.96 -22.88
CA ALA A 137 -0.36 -22.13 -23.64
C ALA A 137 -1.74 -22.65 -23.20
N SER A 138 -2.15 -22.46 -21.93
CA SER A 138 -3.44 -22.95 -21.44
C SER A 138 -4.62 -22.16 -22.02
N PRO A 139 -4.66 -20.82 -21.94
CA PRO A 139 -5.66 -20.03 -22.64
C PRO A 139 -5.64 -20.23 -24.16
N MET A 140 -4.46 -20.39 -24.78
CA MET A 140 -4.34 -20.60 -26.22
C MET A 140 -4.92 -21.94 -26.69
N THR A 141 -4.77 -23.00 -25.88
CA THR A 141 -5.19 -24.36 -26.26
C THR A 141 -6.63 -24.65 -25.85
N TRP A 142 -7.04 -24.17 -24.67
CA TRP A 142 -8.30 -24.58 -24.03
C TRP A 142 -9.23 -23.42 -23.67
N GLY A 143 -8.80 -22.16 -23.80
CA GLY A 143 -9.60 -21.01 -23.37
C GLY A 143 -9.79 -20.94 -21.85
N GLU A 144 -8.93 -21.61 -21.07
CA GLU A 144 -8.94 -21.66 -19.61
C GLU A 144 -7.71 -20.94 -19.03
N GLN A 145 -7.81 -20.35 -17.83
CA GLN A 145 -6.69 -19.63 -17.23
C GLN A 145 -5.52 -20.56 -16.91
N THR A 146 -5.83 -21.65 -16.20
CA THR A 146 -4.93 -22.77 -15.91
C THR A 146 -5.79 -23.99 -15.64
N ASP A 147 -5.54 -25.07 -16.38
CA ASP A 147 -6.12 -26.37 -16.09
C ASP A 147 -5.46 -26.96 -14.83
N VAL A 148 -6.23 -27.63 -13.98
CA VAL A 148 -5.76 -28.23 -12.71
C VAL A 148 -5.54 -29.72 -12.88
#